data_AF-A0A2K2VXM9-F1
#
_entry.id   AF-A0A2K2VXM9-F1
#
_cell.length_a   1.000
_cell.length_b   1.000
_cell.length_c   1.000
_cell.angle_alpha   90.00
_cell.angle_beta   90.00
_cell.angle_gamma   90.00
#
_symmetry.space_group_name_H-M   'P 1'
#
loop_
_entity.id
_entity.type
_entity.pdbx_description
1 polymer ?
#
loop_
_entity_poly.entity_id
_entity_poly.type
_entity_poly.pdbx_seq_one_letter_code
_entity_poly.pdbx_strand_id
1 'polypeptide(L)'
;MSRKPNPLLKEFLDESLTLPEIDWETVPFGVNPRDAWEMFDENVEGWVPIWFPTADLRSGQSFGEFDRAYFFNEDLERILEAMHRWPLWGTSTQKKHAVAFALLHLYCEVNRSCPKV
;
A
#
# COMPACT_ATOMS: atom_id res chain seq x y z
N MET A 1 6.86 -19.49 13.91
CA MET A 1 5.56 -18.79 13.94
C MET A 1 5.40 -18.12 12.59
N SER A 2 4.58 -18.68 11.71
CA SER A 2 4.33 -18.09 10.38
C SER A 2 3.53 -16.81 10.60
N ARG A 3 4.18 -15.66 10.38
CA ARG A 3 3.56 -14.33 10.48
C ARG A 3 2.50 -14.26 9.39
N LYS A 4 1.23 -14.02 9.75
CA LYS A 4 0.16 -13.90 8.76
C LYS A 4 0.39 -12.59 7.99
N PRO A 5 0.43 -12.61 6.65
CA PRO A 5 0.46 -11.37 5.88
C PRO A 5 -0.79 -10.56 6.21
N ASN A 6 -0.65 -9.23 6.18
CA ASN A 6 -1.77 -8.31 6.28
C ASN A 6 -2.88 -8.80 5.32
N PRO A 7 -4.12 -9.06 5.80
CA PRO A 7 -5.19 -9.57 4.97
C PRO A 7 -5.48 -8.69 3.75
N LEU A 8 -5.19 -7.38 3.81
CA LEU A 8 -5.30 -6.45 2.69
C LEU A 8 -4.34 -6.78 1.54
N LEU A 9 -3.16 -7.32 1.87
CA LEU A 9 -2.11 -7.62 0.89
C LEU A 9 -2.19 -9.05 0.35
N LYS A 10 -3.10 -9.89 0.87
CA LYS A 10 -3.15 -11.31 0.51
C LYS A 10 -3.30 -11.54 -0.98
N GLU A 11 -4.34 -10.97 -1.59
CA GLU A 11 -4.55 -11.06 -3.04
C GLU A 11 -3.50 -10.26 -3.82
N PHE A 12 -2.96 -9.18 -3.25
CA PHE A 12 -1.94 -8.38 -3.91
C PHE A 12 -0.63 -9.15 -4.11
N LEU A 13 -0.17 -9.85 -3.06
CA LEU A 13 1.06 -10.66 -3.08
C LEU A 13 0.92 -12.00 -3.82
N ASP A 14 -0.28 -12.35 -4.27
CA ASP A 14 -0.50 -13.55 -5.09
C ASP A 14 0.04 -13.34 -6.51
N GLU A 15 1.22 -13.91 -6.79
CA GLU A 15 1.90 -13.83 -8.09
C GLU A 15 1.12 -14.49 -9.24
N SER A 16 0.16 -15.37 -8.94
CA SER A 16 -0.70 -15.97 -9.98
C SER A 16 -1.73 -14.98 -10.53
N LEU A 17 -1.98 -13.89 -9.82
CA LEU A 17 -2.90 -12.83 -10.23
C LEU A 17 -2.14 -11.71 -10.94
N THR A 18 -2.69 -11.24 -12.06
CA THR A 18 -2.11 -10.14 -12.82
C THR A 18 -2.27 -8.79 -12.12
N LEU A 19 -1.23 -7.96 -12.19
CA LEU A 19 -1.32 -6.55 -11.82
C LEU A 19 -2.26 -5.80 -12.77
N PRO A 20 -2.89 -4.69 -12.33
CA PRO A 20 -3.74 -3.89 -13.20
C PRO A 20 -2.92 -3.25 -14.33
N GLU A 21 -3.58 -3.03 -15.46
CA GLU A 21 -3.07 -2.11 -16.48
C GLU A 21 -3.06 -0.68 -15.90
N ILE A 22 -1.97 0.04 -16.16
CA ILE A 22 -1.77 1.40 -15.66
C ILE A 22 -2.07 2.36 -16.78
N ASP A 23 -3.02 3.26 -16.53
CA ASP A 23 -3.18 4.44 -17.35
C ASP A 23 -2.12 5.47 -16.96
N TRP A 24 -1.03 5.53 -17.72
CA TRP A 24 0.11 6.41 -17.45
C TRP A 24 -0.27 7.89 -17.40
N GLU A 25 -1.39 8.30 -18.00
CA GLU A 25 -1.88 9.68 -17.93
C GLU A 25 -2.38 10.05 -16.51
N THR A 26 -2.71 9.04 -15.70
CA THR A 26 -3.19 9.21 -14.32
C THR A 26 -2.08 9.18 -13.27
N VAL A 27 -0.86 8.83 -13.67
CA VAL A 27 0.31 8.72 -12.78
C VAL A 27 1.09 10.04 -12.77
N PRO A 28 1.41 10.63 -11.60
CA PRO A 28 2.22 11.84 -11.54
C PRO A 28 3.57 11.68 -12.25
N PHE A 29 4.04 12.76 -12.87
CA PHE A 29 5.32 12.76 -13.59
C PHE A 29 6.48 12.34 -12.65
N GLY A 30 7.26 11.36 -13.08
CA GLY A 30 8.40 10.84 -12.31
C GLY A 30 8.06 9.75 -11.29
N VAL A 31 6.79 9.36 -11.15
CA VAL A 31 6.40 8.19 -10.33
C VAL A 31 6.44 6.94 -11.21
N ASN A 32 7.23 5.95 -10.81
CA ASN A 32 7.21 4.62 -11.38
C ASN A 32 6.35 3.70 -10.50
N PRO A 33 5.21 3.18 -10.97
CA PRO A 33 4.32 2.35 -10.15
C PRO A 33 4.96 1.06 -9.63
N ARG A 34 6.00 0.56 -10.31
CA ARG A 34 6.78 -0.57 -9.81
C ARG A 34 7.41 -0.26 -8.46
N ASP A 35 7.89 0.96 -8.25
CA ASP A 35 8.51 1.35 -6.98
C ASP A 35 7.51 1.32 -5.82
N ALA A 36 6.21 1.50 -6.11
CA ALA A 36 5.13 1.37 -5.13
C ALA A 36 4.78 -0.09 -4.82
N TRP A 37 5.03 -1.01 -5.75
CA TRP A 37 4.59 -2.41 -5.70
C TRP A 37 5.70 -3.40 -5.41
N GLU A 38 6.95 -3.01 -5.60
CA GLU A 38 8.12 -3.84 -5.42
C GLU A 38 8.70 -3.65 -4.01
N MET A 39 9.15 -4.77 -3.42
CA MET A 39 9.85 -4.86 -2.13
C MET A 39 9.01 -4.54 -0.87
N PHE A 40 8.83 -5.57 -0.04
CA PHE A 40 8.17 -5.50 1.26
C PHE A 40 9.10 -6.02 2.36
N ASP A 41 9.11 -5.35 3.50
CA ASP A 41 9.73 -5.83 4.73
C ASP A 41 8.73 -6.70 5.50
N GLU A 42 9.21 -7.85 5.98
CA GLU A 42 8.45 -8.71 6.89
C GLU A 42 8.51 -8.14 8.32
N ASN A 43 7.48 -7.41 8.73
CA ASN A 43 7.31 -6.89 10.09
C ASN A 43 6.51 -7.86 10.98
N VAL A 44 6.47 -7.60 12.28
CA VAL A 44 5.79 -8.46 13.27
C VAL A 44 4.30 -8.68 12.94
N GLU A 45 3.61 -7.66 12.42
CA GLU A 45 2.18 -7.73 12.06
C GLU A 45 1.88 -7.81 10.56
N GLY A 46 2.89 -8.10 9.74
CA GLY A 46 2.68 -8.33 8.31
C GLY A 46 3.73 -7.66 7.43
N TRP A 47 3.41 -7.59 6.14
CA TRP A 47 4.29 -7.09 5.10
C TRP A 47 4.03 -5.60 4.93
N VAL A 48 5.07 -4.78 5.01
CA VAL A 48 4.99 -3.33 4.79
C VAL A 48 5.96 -2.95 3.68
N PRO A 49 5.59 -2.10 2.71
CA PRO A 49 6.52 -1.69 1.67
C PRO A 49 7.76 -0.98 2.25
N ILE A 50 8.95 -1.25 1.70
CA ILE A 50 10.22 -0.69 2.20
C ILE A 50 10.21 0.85 2.19
N TRP A 51 9.54 1.45 1.21
CA TRP A 51 9.42 2.90 1.08
C TRP A 51 8.49 3.55 2.11
N PHE A 52 7.68 2.77 2.85
CA PHE A 52 6.76 3.35 3.84
C PHE A 52 7.56 3.94 5.02
N PRO A 53 7.24 5.16 5.49
CA PRO A 53 8.05 5.88 6.48
C PRO A 53 8.36 5.06 7.73
N THR A 54 9.60 5.20 8.22
CA THR A 54 10.07 4.60 9.48
C THR A 54 10.00 5.57 10.65
N ALA A 55 9.51 6.79 10.43
CA ALA A 55 9.32 7.81 11.45
C ALA A 55 8.20 8.77 11.04
N ASP A 56 7.54 9.36 12.02
CA ASP A 56 6.61 10.46 11.79
C ASP A 56 7.40 11.69 11.34
N LEU A 57 7.06 12.21 10.15
CA LEU A 57 7.70 13.39 9.56
C LEU A 57 7.45 14.67 10.39
N ARG A 58 6.44 14.71 11.27
CA ARG A 58 6.12 15.88 12.10
C ARG A 58 6.82 15.85 13.46
N SER A 59 6.74 14.73 14.18
CA SER A 59 7.36 14.59 15.50
C SER A 59 8.79 14.07 15.47
N GLY A 60 9.25 13.49 14.36
CA GLY A 60 10.55 12.84 14.24
C GLY A 60 10.65 11.53 15.02
N GLN A 61 9.56 11.05 15.61
CA GLN A 61 9.53 9.81 16.37
C GLN A 61 9.64 8.62 15.42
N SER A 62 10.64 7.77 15.64
CA SER A 62 10.79 6.52 14.90
C SER A 62 9.65 5.57 15.22
N PHE A 63 9.07 4.98 14.18
CA PHE A 63 8.12 3.89 14.29
C PHE A 63 8.86 2.57 14.51
N GLY A 64 8.45 1.81 15.53
CA GLY A 64 8.84 0.41 15.62
C GLY A 64 8.17 -0.42 14.53
N GLU A 65 8.54 -1.70 14.41
CA GLU A 65 7.93 -2.62 13.44
C GLU A 65 6.39 -2.72 13.59
N PHE A 66 5.89 -2.63 14.82
CA PHE A 66 4.46 -2.63 15.12
C PHE A 66 3.77 -1.34 14.68
N ASP A 67 4.28 -0.18 15.10
CA ASP A 67 3.70 1.11 14.76
C ASP A 67 3.68 1.33 13.24
N ARG A 68 4.77 0.91 12.57
CA ARG A 68 4.91 1.03 11.11
C ARG A 68 3.85 0.19 10.39
N ALA A 69 3.62 -1.04 10.83
CA ALA A 69 2.58 -1.89 10.26
C ALA A 69 1.16 -1.37 10.55
N TYR A 70 0.93 -0.88 11.77
CA TYR A 70 -0.34 -0.28 12.17
C TYR A 70 -0.70 0.93 11.29
N PHE A 71 0.19 1.92 11.18
CA PHE A 71 -0.06 3.13 10.40
C PHE A 71 -0.16 2.84 8.89
N PHE A 72 0.62 1.89 8.38
CA PHE A 72 0.49 1.46 7.00
C PHE A 72 -0.91 0.90 6.71
N ASN A 73 -1.44 0.06 7.61
CA ASN A 73 -2.77 -0.51 7.44
C ASN A 73 -3.86 0.56 7.51
N GLU A 74 -3.78 1.48 8.49
CA GLU A 74 -4.73 2.59 8.60
C GLU A 74 -4.72 3.49 7.35
N ASP A 75 -3.54 3.86 6.85
CA ASP A 75 -3.45 4.71 5.66
C ASP A 75 -3.93 3.98 4.39
N LEU A 76 -3.67 2.67 4.28
CA LEU A 76 -4.16 1.87 3.15
C LEU A 76 -5.68 1.71 3.19
N GLU A 77 -6.27 1.43 4.37
CA GLU A 77 -7.72 1.33 4.56
C GLU A 77 -8.42 2.66 4.24
N ARG A 78 -7.87 3.79 4.73
CA ARG A 78 -8.39 5.13 4.40
C ARG A 78 -8.46 5.36 2.89
N ILE A 79 -7.41 5.02 2.15
CA ILE A 79 -7.39 5.19 0.69
C ILE A 79 -8.41 4.26 0.02
N LEU A 80 -8.51 3.00 0.47
CA LEU A 80 -9.51 2.06 -0.03
C LEU A 80 -10.95 2.54 0.24
N GLU A 81 -11.22 3.16 1.39
CA GLU A 81 -12.50 3.80 1.72
C GLU A 81 -12.80 4.96 0.77
N ALA A 82 -11.82 5.85 0.56
CA ALA A 82 -11.95 6.98 -0.36
C ALA A 82 -12.20 6.53 -1.82
N MET A 83 -11.65 5.37 -2.21
CA MET A 83 -11.91 4.75 -3.51
C MET A 83 -13.24 3.98 -3.58
N HIS A 84 -14.03 3.92 -2.48
CA HIS A 84 -15.21 3.07 -2.34
C HIS A 84 -14.93 1.57 -2.60
N ARG A 85 -13.73 1.13 -2.21
CA ARG A 85 -13.24 -0.25 -2.30
C ARG A 85 -13.00 -0.89 -0.93
N TRP A 86 -13.56 -0.30 0.12
CA TRP A 86 -13.58 -0.86 1.48
C TRP A 86 -15.00 -1.26 1.90
N PRO A 87 -15.24 -2.48 2.46
CA PRO A 87 -14.30 -3.61 2.56
C PRO A 87 -13.78 -4.04 1.18
N LEU A 88 -12.88 -5.02 1.02
CA LEU A 88 -12.47 -5.49 -0.32
C LEU A 88 -13.50 -6.49 -0.90
N TRP A 89 -14.31 -6.08 -1.91
CA TRP A 89 -15.35 -6.91 -2.57
C TRP A 89 -14.95 -7.28 -4.00
N GLY A 90 -15.57 -8.34 -4.53
CA GLY A 90 -15.34 -8.81 -5.89
C GLY A 90 -14.39 -10.01 -6.00
N THR A 91 -13.92 -10.27 -7.22
CA THR A 91 -12.99 -11.36 -7.53
C THR A 91 -11.59 -11.07 -6.97
N SER A 92 -10.75 -12.10 -6.83
CA SER A 92 -9.37 -11.91 -6.35
C SER A 92 -8.57 -10.90 -7.18
N THR A 93 -8.77 -10.90 -8.50
CA THR A 93 -8.18 -9.91 -9.41
C THR A 93 -8.67 -8.49 -9.11
N GLN A 94 -9.97 -8.29 -8.89
CA GLN A 94 -10.53 -6.98 -8.54
C GLN A 94 -9.95 -6.46 -7.22
N LYS A 95 -9.78 -7.33 -6.23
CA LYS A 95 -9.15 -6.97 -4.96
C LYS A 95 -7.68 -6.61 -5.13
N LYS A 96 -6.92 -7.41 -5.89
CA LYS A 96 -5.51 -7.11 -6.22
C LYS A 96 -5.38 -5.75 -6.91
N HIS A 97 -6.25 -5.46 -7.87
CA HIS A 97 -6.24 -4.19 -8.59
C HIS A 97 -6.57 -3.01 -7.67
N ALA A 98 -7.59 -3.14 -6.81
CA ALA A 98 -7.93 -2.10 -5.83
C ALA A 98 -6.76 -1.79 -4.89
N VAL A 99 -6.09 -2.82 -4.37
CA VAL A 99 -4.92 -2.67 -3.49
C VAL A 99 -3.73 -2.09 -4.26
N ALA A 100 -3.48 -2.51 -5.50
CA ALA A 100 -2.40 -1.97 -6.32
C ALA A 100 -2.54 -0.45 -6.55
N PHE A 101 -3.76 0.02 -6.87
CA PHE A 101 -4.03 1.45 -7.01
C PHE A 101 -3.93 2.20 -5.68
N ALA A 102 -4.42 1.61 -4.58
CA ALA A 102 -4.32 2.22 -3.26
C ALA A 102 -2.85 2.35 -2.80
N LEU A 103 -2.01 1.35 -3.05
CA LEU A 103 -0.56 1.40 -2.79
C LEU A 103 0.14 2.47 -3.63
N LEU A 104 -0.22 2.58 -4.91
CA LEU A 104 0.33 3.63 -5.78
C LEU A 104 -0.04 5.03 -5.26
N HIS A 105 -1.28 5.21 -4.82
CA HIS A 105 -1.74 6.46 -4.24
C HIS A 105 -0.99 6.78 -2.94
N LEU A 106 -0.87 5.80 -2.03
CA LEU A 106 -0.13 5.95 -0.78
C LEU A 106 1.34 6.30 -1.01
N TYR A 107 1.98 5.63 -1.97
CA TYR A 107 3.34 5.95 -2.38
C TYR A 107 3.46 7.42 -2.83
N CYS A 108 2.49 7.90 -3.61
CA CYS A 108 2.47 9.29 -4.04
C CYS A 108 2.24 10.27 -2.89
N GLU A 109 1.38 9.95 -1.92
CA GLU A 109 1.18 10.77 -0.72
C GLU A 109 2.45 10.87 0.12
N VAL A 110 3.12 9.73 0.37
CA VAL A 110 4.37 9.65 1.14
C VAL A 110 5.48 10.47 0.47
N ASN A 111 5.60 10.38 -0.85
CA ASN A 111 6.60 11.12 -1.62
C ASN A 111 6.17 12.56 -1.96
N ARG A 112 4.99 13.01 -1.49
CA ARG A 112 4.42 14.35 -1.74
C ARG A 112 4.18 14.66 -3.22
N SER A 113 4.00 13.61 -4.03
CA SER A 113 3.62 13.69 -5.45
C SER A 113 2.11 13.85 -5.64
N CYS A 114 1.30 13.48 -4.63
CA CYS A 114 -0.15 13.65 -4.61
C CYS A 114 -0.63 14.25 -3.27
N PRO A 115 -1.79 14.94 -3.26
CA PRO A 115 -2.46 15.33 -2.02
C PRO A 115 -2.97 14.10 -1.27
N LYS A 116 -3.06 14.21 0.06
CA LYS A 116 -3.69 13.19 0.91
C LYS A 116 -5.21 13.18 0.71
N VAL A 117 -5.79 12.01 0.46
CA VAL A 117 -7.25 11.84 0.29
C VAL A 117 -8.01 11.59 1.58
#